data_AF-A0A7C2DNU3-F1
#
_entry.id   AF-A0A7C2DNU3-F1
#
_cell.length_a   1.000
_cell.length_b   1.000
_cell.length_c   1.000
_cell.angle_alpha   90.00
_cell.angle_beta   90.00
_cell.angle_gamma   90.00
#
_symmetry.space_group_name_H-M   'P 1'
#
loop_
_entity.id
_entity.type
_entity.pdbx_description
1 polymer ?
#
loop_
_entity_poly.entity_id
_entity_poly.type
_entity_poly.pdbx_seq_one_letter_code
_entity_poly.pdbx_strand_id
1 'polypeptide(L)'
;AVIRGVRIDDRYLRSLMQVQEAFHETLGKGREKVAIGIHDLDKIEPPIEYRRGRRDETFVPLGEREELTLVDVLEKTEKGRTYAHLVREELPVYVDSLGIFSFPPILNSERTRVTTRTKNLFVELTGTHFKLVNQVLVLLATSLVERGGKLEGVEVVTKKGRLVTPVLEKREMKLSVPKCNSLLGLSLSAREVASLLGRMGYGVREVGKDFVVLNVPPYRTDILHEVDLIEDVAIAYGYENFVPELPNLATIGGELEIERFSSSLRELVIGLGYQEVMLPILSSREKQEKFAAIEGLVTLANPVSKLYDCLRVSLLPGLLGFLALNKHLELPQRIFELGDVVVVDEKEETRTRSVRKLALATCDSDVGYEAIASDVDAILSSLEMRYRLLPCENANFIRGRCAEIRVKNESIGVMGEVNPSLLEDYEIWVPVVMAELDVTKLCEITRT
;
A
#
# COMPACT_ATOMS: atom_id res chain seq x y z
N ALA A 1 -6.23 32.49 -7.57
CA ALA A 1 -7.23 32.75 -8.65
C ALA A 1 -8.42 33.51 -8.07
N VAL A 2 -9.16 34.23 -8.90
CA VAL A 2 -10.45 34.84 -8.51
C VAL A 2 -11.58 34.19 -9.31
N ILE A 3 -12.69 33.86 -8.66
CA ILE A 3 -13.90 33.37 -9.31
C ILE A 3 -15.06 34.33 -9.00
N ARG A 4 -15.57 35.03 -10.02
CA ARG A 4 -16.66 35.98 -9.89
C ARG A 4 -18.03 35.37 -10.14
N GLY A 5 -19.04 35.94 -9.49
CA GLY A 5 -20.45 35.69 -9.80
C GLY A 5 -20.95 34.29 -9.47
N VAL A 6 -20.34 33.62 -8.48
CA VAL A 6 -20.81 32.31 -8.03
C VAL A 6 -22.18 32.43 -7.34
N ARG A 7 -22.99 31.37 -7.44
CA ARG A 7 -24.28 31.25 -6.73
C ARG A 7 -24.18 30.09 -5.76
N ILE A 8 -23.98 30.41 -4.49
CA ILE A 8 -23.73 29.41 -3.43
C ILE A 8 -25.04 29.16 -2.68
N ASP A 9 -25.62 27.98 -2.88
CA ASP A 9 -26.62 27.43 -1.96
C ASP A 9 -25.95 26.50 -0.92
N ASP A 10 -26.72 25.98 0.04
CA ASP A 10 -26.18 25.10 1.08
C ASP A 10 -25.57 23.81 0.52
N ARG A 11 -26.10 23.30 -0.60
CA ARG A 11 -25.58 22.08 -1.23
C ARG A 11 -24.23 22.35 -1.90
N TYR A 12 -24.12 23.47 -2.61
CA TYR A 12 -22.89 23.94 -3.22
C TYR A 12 -21.82 24.18 -2.17
N LEU A 13 -22.17 24.85 -1.06
CA LEU A 13 -21.23 25.14 0.02
C LEU A 13 -20.67 23.84 0.63
N ARG A 14 -21.54 22.87 0.95
CA ARG A 14 -21.10 21.55 1.43
C ARG A 14 -20.21 20.83 0.41
N SER A 15 -20.59 20.83 -0.87
CA SER A 15 -19.79 20.22 -1.93
C SER A 15 -18.42 20.89 -2.06
N LEU A 16 -18.34 22.21 -1.95
CA LEU A 16 -17.09 22.95 -2.02
C LEU A 16 -16.13 22.57 -0.89
N MET A 17 -16.64 22.48 0.35
CA MET A 17 -15.87 22.03 1.51
C MET A 17 -15.40 20.58 1.35
N GLN A 18 -16.27 19.69 0.83
CA GLN A 18 -15.90 18.30 0.56
C GLN A 18 -14.80 18.17 -0.50
N VAL A 19 -14.88 18.93 -1.60
CA VAL A 19 -13.83 18.94 -2.64
C VAL A 19 -12.51 19.46 -2.08
N GLN A 20 -12.56 20.51 -1.25
CA GLN A 20 -11.37 21.05 -0.60
C GLN A 20 -10.68 20.01 0.28
N GLU A 21 -11.41 19.35 1.18
CA GLU A 21 -10.82 18.33 2.07
C GLU A 21 -10.39 17.07 1.29
N ALA A 22 -11.14 16.65 0.25
CA ALA A 22 -10.73 15.55 -0.61
C ALA A 22 -9.38 15.84 -1.30
N PHE A 23 -9.16 17.07 -1.79
CA PHE A 23 -7.87 17.45 -2.35
C PHE A 23 -6.77 17.58 -1.30
N HIS A 24 -7.08 18.01 -0.07
CA HIS A 24 -6.09 18.02 1.02
C HIS A 24 -5.59 16.62 1.36
N GLU A 25 -6.49 15.64 1.47
CA GLU A 25 -6.13 14.27 1.81
C GLU A 25 -5.41 13.55 0.65
N THR A 26 -5.90 13.70 -0.58
CA THR A 26 -5.37 12.98 -1.74
C THR A 26 -4.15 13.68 -2.36
N LEU A 27 -4.37 14.69 -3.20
CA LEU A 27 -3.32 15.41 -3.91
C LEU A 27 -2.41 16.20 -2.96
N GLY A 28 -2.96 16.67 -1.84
CA GLY A 28 -2.24 17.39 -0.80
C GLY A 28 -1.44 16.53 0.15
N LYS A 29 -1.63 15.19 0.17
CA LYS A 29 -1.04 14.25 1.14
C LYS A 29 -1.20 14.72 2.59
N GLY A 30 -2.44 14.87 3.04
CA GLY A 30 -2.73 15.44 4.36
C GLY A 30 -2.22 16.88 4.50
N ARG A 31 -2.35 17.69 3.44
CA ARG A 31 -1.89 19.09 3.33
C ARG A 31 -0.38 19.33 3.29
N GLU A 32 0.45 18.29 3.37
CA GLU A 32 1.90 18.41 3.33
C GLU A 32 2.42 19.01 2.02
N LYS A 33 1.77 18.67 0.89
CA LYS A 33 2.19 19.11 -0.45
C LYS A 33 1.40 20.30 -0.98
N VAL A 34 0.11 20.39 -0.63
CA VAL A 34 -0.79 21.45 -1.06
C VAL A 34 -1.79 21.77 0.04
N ALA A 35 -1.90 23.05 0.37
CA ALA A 35 -3.01 23.60 1.14
C ALA A 35 -3.83 24.56 0.28
N ILE A 36 -5.11 24.63 0.60
CA ILE A 36 -6.12 25.36 -0.17
C ILE A 36 -6.86 26.27 0.79
N GLY A 37 -6.89 27.55 0.50
CA GLY A 37 -7.74 28.54 1.13
C GLY A 37 -8.80 29.04 0.13
N ILE A 38 -10.06 29.03 0.55
CA ILE A 38 -11.16 29.60 -0.21
C ILE A 38 -11.79 30.69 0.65
N HIS A 39 -11.88 31.88 0.09
CA HIS A 39 -12.21 33.11 0.82
C HIS A 39 -13.30 33.89 0.10
N ASP A 40 -14.15 34.58 0.87
CA ASP A 40 -15.03 35.62 0.34
C ASP A 40 -14.17 36.82 -0.10
N LEU A 41 -14.05 37.03 -1.40
CA LEU A 41 -13.23 38.09 -1.97
C LEU A 41 -13.75 39.48 -1.60
N ASP A 42 -15.07 39.63 -1.38
CA ASP A 42 -15.66 40.91 -1.03
C ASP A 42 -15.31 41.34 0.42
N LYS A 43 -14.58 40.49 1.16
CA LYS A 43 -14.06 40.74 2.51
C LYS A 43 -12.54 40.93 2.57
N ILE A 44 -11.86 40.92 1.42
CA ILE A 44 -10.41 41.11 1.29
C ILE A 44 -10.13 42.50 0.72
N GLU A 45 -9.22 43.25 1.35
CA GLU A 45 -8.78 44.57 0.90
C GLU A 45 -7.31 44.53 0.44
N PRO A 46 -7.04 44.61 -0.88
CA PRO A 46 -5.68 44.63 -1.41
C PRO A 46 -4.84 45.80 -0.85
N PRO A 47 -3.49 45.68 -0.78
CA PRO A 47 -2.67 44.62 -1.38
C PRO A 47 -2.67 43.32 -0.57
N ILE A 48 -2.61 42.18 -1.27
CA ILE A 48 -2.48 40.86 -0.66
C ILE A 48 -1.00 40.47 -0.63
N GLU A 49 -0.50 40.10 0.54
CA GLU A 49 0.87 39.65 0.77
C GLU A 49 0.90 38.23 1.33
N TYR A 50 1.80 37.40 0.79
CA TYR A 50 2.17 36.11 1.37
C TYR A 50 3.55 36.23 2.00
N ARG A 51 3.63 36.09 3.32
CA ARG A 51 4.88 36.30 4.08
C ARG A 51 4.97 35.41 5.31
N ARG A 52 6.14 35.40 5.93
CA ARG A 52 6.34 34.85 7.28
C ARG A 52 5.60 35.71 8.29
N GLY A 53 4.74 35.09 9.09
CA GLY A 53 4.06 35.68 10.22
C GLY A 53 4.97 35.81 11.44
N ARG A 54 4.57 36.66 12.39
CA ARG A 54 5.22 36.73 13.72
C ARG A 54 4.37 36.00 14.75
N ARG A 55 5.02 35.40 15.75
CA ARG A 55 4.37 34.56 16.75
C ARG A 55 3.27 35.29 17.53
N ASP A 56 3.41 36.61 17.70
CA ASP A 56 2.53 37.52 18.41
C ASP A 56 1.44 38.15 17.51
N GLU A 57 1.48 37.93 16.19
CA GLU A 57 0.40 38.39 15.31
C GLU A 57 -0.89 37.62 15.58
N THR A 58 -2.01 38.34 15.61
CA THR A 58 -3.34 37.81 15.93
C THR A 58 -4.29 37.85 14.75
N PHE A 59 -5.23 36.92 14.75
CA PHE A 59 -6.44 36.97 13.93
C PHE A 59 -7.53 36.14 14.59
N VAL A 60 -8.78 36.27 14.13
CA VAL A 60 -9.87 35.38 14.54
C VAL A 60 -9.89 34.17 13.60
N PRO A 61 -9.53 32.94 14.05
CA PRO A 61 -9.55 31.76 13.21
C PRO A 61 -10.97 31.29 12.90
N LEU A 62 -11.12 30.59 11.77
CA LEU A 62 -12.41 30.07 11.33
C LEU A 62 -13.03 29.14 12.40
N GLY A 63 -14.23 29.50 12.86
CA GLY A 63 -14.96 28.75 13.89
C GLY A 63 -14.77 29.30 15.30
N GLU A 64 -13.80 30.17 15.51
CA GLU A 64 -13.53 30.83 16.78
C GLU A 64 -14.22 32.20 16.87
N ARG A 65 -14.31 32.74 18.10
CA ARG A 65 -14.92 34.06 18.36
C ARG A 65 -13.93 35.11 18.83
N GLU A 66 -12.77 34.68 19.29
CA GLU A 66 -11.74 35.54 19.87
C GLU A 66 -10.50 35.57 18.97
N GLU A 67 -9.73 36.65 19.09
CA GLU A 67 -8.43 36.74 18.46
C GLU A 67 -7.44 35.80 19.16
N LEU A 68 -6.75 34.99 18.36
CA LEU A 68 -5.70 34.10 18.82
C LEU A 68 -4.37 34.50 18.15
N THR A 69 -3.28 34.40 18.90
CA THR A 69 -1.93 34.50 18.30
C THR A 69 -1.66 33.29 17.40
N LEU A 70 -0.71 33.39 16.47
CA LEU A 70 -0.35 32.24 15.61
C LEU A 70 0.05 31.01 16.43
N VAL A 71 0.69 31.19 17.59
CA VAL A 71 1.07 30.08 18.49
C VAL A 71 -0.18 29.47 19.14
N ASP A 72 -1.08 30.32 19.64
CA ASP A 72 -2.34 29.85 20.23
C ASP A 72 -3.18 29.07 19.22
N VAL A 73 -3.18 29.46 17.94
CA VAL A 73 -3.88 28.71 16.89
C VAL A 73 -3.33 27.28 16.79
N LEU A 74 -2.01 27.10 16.81
CA LEU A 74 -1.38 25.78 16.70
C LEU A 74 -1.65 24.89 17.92
N GLU A 75 -1.77 25.48 19.11
CA GLU A 75 -1.90 24.73 20.36
C GLU A 75 -3.35 24.48 20.76
N LYS A 76 -4.25 25.46 20.54
CA LYS A 76 -5.62 25.45 21.05
C LYS A 76 -6.65 24.92 20.05
N THR A 77 -6.44 25.13 18.76
CA THR A 77 -7.40 24.66 17.74
C THR A 77 -7.17 23.18 17.40
N GLU A 78 -8.22 22.48 16.98
CA GLU A 78 -8.13 21.09 16.54
C GLU A 78 -7.21 20.94 15.30
N LYS A 79 -7.47 21.74 14.26
CA LYS A 79 -6.64 21.72 13.04
C LYS A 79 -5.20 22.18 13.31
N GLY A 80 -5.01 23.12 14.24
CA GLY A 80 -3.69 23.53 14.73
C GLY A 80 -2.89 22.34 15.23
N ARG A 81 -3.43 21.58 16.19
CA ARG A 81 -2.73 20.42 16.77
C ARG A 81 -2.45 19.33 15.75
N THR A 82 -3.40 19.06 14.86
CA THR A 82 -3.24 18.04 13.81
C THR A 82 -2.13 18.40 12.82
N TYR A 83 -2.06 19.65 12.37
CA TYR A 83 -1.19 20.06 11.25
C TYR A 83 0.01 20.93 11.68
N ALA A 84 0.22 21.20 12.97
CA ALA A 84 1.34 22.03 13.46
C ALA A 84 2.72 21.55 12.99
N HIS A 85 2.90 20.24 12.84
CA HIS A 85 4.14 19.64 12.36
C HIS A 85 4.53 20.08 10.93
N LEU A 86 3.58 20.62 10.15
CA LEU A 86 3.80 21.07 8.77
C LEU A 86 4.39 22.48 8.68
N VAL A 87 4.11 23.38 9.64
CA VAL A 87 4.53 24.80 9.56
C VAL A 87 5.86 25.10 10.25
N ARG A 88 6.29 24.24 11.20
CA ARG A 88 7.51 24.41 11.99
C ARG A 88 7.67 25.87 12.48
N GLU A 89 8.76 26.54 12.13
CA GLU A 89 9.05 27.94 12.50
C GLU A 89 8.64 28.98 11.45
N GLU A 90 8.19 28.56 10.27
CA GLU A 90 8.00 29.47 9.13
C GLU A 90 6.71 30.28 9.22
N LEU A 91 5.69 29.78 9.91
CA LEU A 91 4.41 30.45 10.18
C LEU A 91 3.87 31.26 8.98
N PRO A 92 3.65 30.64 7.81
CA PRO A 92 3.28 31.37 6.60
C PRO A 92 1.87 31.94 6.69
N VAL A 93 1.68 33.20 6.33
CA VAL A 93 0.37 33.87 6.40
C VAL A 93 0.06 34.63 5.13
N TYR A 94 -1.22 34.69 4.78
CA TYR A 94 -1.76 35.68 3.86
C TYR A 94 -2.36 36.85 4.64
N VAL A 95 -1.94 38.05 4.26
CA VAL A 95 -2.30 39.31 4.90
C VAL A 95 -2.82 40.27 3.84
N ASP A 96 -3.81 41.06 4.18
CA ASP A 96 -4.31 42.16 3.38
C ASP A 96 -4.23 43.48 4.20
N SER A 97 -4.78 44.61 3.73
CA SER A 97 -4.69 45.86 4.51
C SER A 97 -5.43 45.82 5.85
N LEU A 98 -6.33 44.85 6.05
CA LEU A 98 -7.11 44.67 7.29
C LEU A 98 -6.48 43.64 8.24
N GLY A 99 -5.50 42.85 7.79
CA GLY A 99 -4.77 41.88 8.61
C GLY A 99 -4.76 40.47 8.03
N ILE A 100 -4.40 39.49 8.87
CA ILE A 100 -4.27 38.08 8.44
C ILE A 100 -5.65 37.54 8.06
N PHE A 101 -5.75 36.87 6.90
CA PHE A 101 -6.96 36.18 6.49
C PHE A 101 -6.78 34.69 6.18
N SER A 102 -5.53 34.21 6.10
CA SER A 102 -5.20 32.79 5.99
C SER A 102 -3.90 32.48 6.70
N PHE A 103 -3.84 31.36 7.42
CA PHE A 103 -2.65 30.76 8.00
C PHE A 103 -2.49 29.32 7.46
N PRO A 104 -1.98 29.14 6.22
CA PRO A 104 -1.80 27.82 5.64
C PRO A 104 -0.74 26.98 6.38
N PRO A 105 -0.82 25.64 6.37
CA PRO A 105 -1.93 24.81 5.93
C PRO A 105 -3.01 24.62 7.03
N ILE A 106 -2.99 25.47 8.07
CA ILE A 106 -3.73 25.28 9.31
C ILE A 106 -5.20 25.70 9.18
N LEU A 107 -5.46 27.01 9.13
CA LEU A 107 -6.80 27.60 9.21
C LEU A 107 -6.90 28.92 8.47
N ASN A 108 -8.09 29.22 7.98
CA ASN A 108 -8.46 30.53 7.44
C ASN A 108 -8.99 31.43 8.57
N SER A 109 -9.12 32.73 8.32
CA SER A 109 -9.81 33.65 9.22
C SER A 109 -11.34 33.53 9.11
N GLU A 110 -12.03 33.73 10.22
CA GLU A 110 -13.49 33.89 10.26
C GLU A 110 -13.98 35.04 9.37
N ARG A 111 -13.17 36.12 9.24
CA ARG A 111 -13.51 37.33 8.45
C ARG A 111 -13.84 37.02 6.99
N THR A 112 -13.11 36.08 6.39
CA THR A 112 -13.24 35.74 4.97
C THR A 112 -13.98 34.43 4.73
N ARG A 113 -14.74 33.96 5.73
CA ARG A 113 -15.57 32.76 5.64
C ARG A 113 -16.51 32.83 4.42
N VAL A 114 -16.48 31.77 3.63
CA VAL A 114 -17.44 31.58 2.53
C VAL A 114 -18.80 31.18 3.11
N THR A 115 -19.85 31.86 2.66
CA THR A 115 -21.24 31.59 3.05
C THR A 115 -22.13 31.50 1.82
N THR A 116 -23.42 31.20 2.00
CA THR A 116 -24.43 31.26 0.93
C THR A 116 -24.64 32.66 0.35
N ARG A 117 -24.13 33.71 1.02
CA ARG A 117 -24.20 35.09 0.52
C ARG A 117 -22.99 35.48 -0.33
N THR A 118 -21.92 34.70 -0.29
CA THR A 118 -20.67 34.98 -0.99
C THR A 118 -20.89 34.86 -2.51
N LYS A 119 -20.47 35.89 -3.26
CA LYS A 119 -20.62 35.98 -4.71
C LYS A 119 -19.29 35.91 -5.46
N ASN A 120 -18.21 36.28 -4.80
CA ASN A 120 -16.89 36.34 -5.38
C ASN A 120 -15.92 35.57 -4.48
N LEU A 121 -15.16 34.66 -5.06
CA LEU A 121 -14.22 33.82 -4.33
C LEU A 121 -12.79 34.22 -4.67
N PHE A 122 -11.96 34.33 -3.64
CA PHE A 122 -10.52 34.31 -3.77
C PHE A 122 -10.03 32.92 -3.37
N VAL A 123 -9.35 32.24 -4.30
CA VAL A 123 -8.84 30.88 -4.10
C VAL A 123 -7.31 30.96 -4.08
N GLU A 124 -6.73 30.71 -2.91
CA GLU A 124 -5.30 30.64 -2.68
C GLU A 124 -4.87 29.20 -2.46
N LEU A 125 -3.70 28.85 -2.99
CA LEU A 125 -3.06 27.58 -2.69
C LEU A 125 -1.59 27.82 -2.39
N THR A 126 -1.10 27.08 -1.41
CA THR A 126 0.31 27.04 -1.00
C THR A 126 0.82 25.61 -1.04
N GLY A 127 2.13 25.44 -1.17
CA GLY A 127 2.73 24.11 -1.22
C GLY A 127 4.20 24.15 -1.60
N THR A 128 4.85 22.99 -1.53
CA THR A 128 6.30 22.87 -1.79
C THR A 128 6.62 22.65 -3.28
N HIS A 129 5.60 22.34 -4.10
CA HIS A 129 5.77 21.99 -5.51
C HIS A 129 4.80 22.77 -6.40
N PHE A 130 5.33 23.75 -7.14
CA PHE A 130 4.51 24.65 -7.96
C PHE A 130 3.62 23.93 -8.98
N LYS A 131 4.14 22.90 -9.67
CA LYS A 131 3.36 22.17 -10.68
C LYS A 131 2.09 21.55 -10.08
N LEU A 132 2.20 20.91 -8.92
CA LEU A 132 1.08 20.31 -8.21
C LEU A 132 0.13 21.38 -7.67
N VAL A 133 0.66 22.46 -7.07
CA VAL A 133 -0.16 23.60 -6.61
C VAL A 133 -0.98 24.18 -7.75
N ASN A 134 -0.37 24.43 -8.91
CA ASN A 134 -1.09 24.93 -10.08
C ASN A 134 -2.11 23.91 -10.60
N GLN A 135 -1.79 22.62 -10.65
CA GLN A 135 -2.73 21.57 -11.06
C GLN A 135 -3.99 21.55 -10.18
N VAL A 136 -3.83 21.56 -8.86
CA VAL A 136 -4.98 21.60 -7.93
C VAL A 136 -5.77 22.90 -8.07
N LEU A 137 -5.08 24.04 -8.26
CA LEU A 137 -5.74 25.32 -8.50
C LEU A 137 -6.55 25.31 -9.81
N VAL A 138 -6.01 24.73 -10.88
CA VAL A 138 -6.70 24.56 -12.17
C VAL A 138 -7.94 23.71 -11.98
N LEU A 139 -7.84 22.53 -11.35
CA LEU A 139 -8.97 21.63 -11.09
C LEU A 139 -10.10 22.32 -10.31
N LEU A 140 -9.74 23.02 -9.22
CA LEU A 140 -10.70 23.79 -8.42
C LEU A 140 -11.33 24.91 -9.25
N ALA A 141 -10.52 25.72 -9.92
CA ALA A 141 -10.99 26.86 -10.70
C ALA A 141 -11.92 26.42 -11.84
N THR A 142 -11.57 25.38 -12.59
CA THR A 142 -12.40 24.88 -13.69
C THR A 142 -13.71 24.28 -13.17
N SER A 143 -13.68 23.54 -12.05
CA SER A 143 -14.92 23.04 -11.42
C SER A 143 -15.85 24.18 -10.98
N LEU A 144 -15.29 25.27 -10.44
CA LEU A 144 -16.08 26.44 -10.05
C LEU A 144 -16.65 27.18 -11.27
N VAL A 145 -15.90 27.24 -12.38
CA VAL A 145 -16.37 27.83 -13.65
C VAL A 145 -17.50 27.00 -14.28
N GLU A 146 -17.39 25.68 -14.30
CA GLU A 146 -18.45 24.78 -14.80
C GLU A 146 -19.77 24.96 -14.04
N ARG A 147 -19.70 25.36 -12.77
CA ARG A 147 -20.87 25.67 -11.93
C ARG A 147 -21.35 27.12 -12.07
N GLY A 148 -20.92 27.85 -13.10
CA GLY A 148 -21.40 29.18 -13.45
C GLY A 148 -20.53 30.36 -12.96
N GLY A 149 -19.39 30.09 -12.32
CA GLY A 149 -18.42 31.13 -11.97
C GLY A 149 -17.65 31.66 -13.18
N LYS A 150 -17.06 32.85 -13.05
CA LYS A 150 -16.15 33.42 -14.05
C LYS A 150 -14.74 33.52 -13.50
N LEU A 151 -13.78 32.86 -14.15
CA LEU A 151 -12.38 32.88 -13.75
C LEU A 151 -11.70 34.19 -14.14
N GLU A 152 -11.06 34.83 -13.17
CA GLU A 152 -10.16 35.96 -13.32
C GLU A 152 -8.75 35.54 -12.89
N GLY A 153 -7.77 35.86 -13.74
CA GLY A 153 -6.36 35.61 -13.46
C GLY A 153 -5.84 36.52 -12.35
N VAL A 154 -4.97 36.00 -11.50
CA VAL A 154 -4.30 36.76 -10.43
C VAL A 154 -2.81 36.85 -10.75
N GLU A 155 -2.27 38.06 -10.86
CA GLU A 155 -0.83 38.28 -10.96
C GLU A 155 -0.18 38.02 -9.60
N VAL A 156 0.65 36.98 -9.53
CA VAL A 156 1.46 36.63 -8.37
C VAL A 156 2.86 37.18 -8.58
N VAL A 157 3.28 38.06 -7.67
CA VAL A 157 4.61 38.67 -7.71
C VAL A 157 5.52 37.97 -6.70
N THR A 158 6.64 37.44 -7.18
CA THR A 158 7.62 36.73 -6.35
C THR A 158 9.01 37.34 -6.54
N LYS A 159 9.96 36.97 -5.68
CA LYS A 159 11.39 37.31 -5.88
C LYS A 159 11.96 36.79 -7.21
N LYS A 160 11.34 35.77 -7.82
CA LYS A 160 11.78 35.16 -9.08
C LYS A 160 11.11 35.76 -10.32
N GLY A 161 10.14 36.65 -10.15
CA GLY A 161 9.39 37.27 -11.24
C GLY A 161 7.88 37.29 -10.99
N ARG A 162 7.13 37.61 -12.04
CA ARG A 162 5.66 37.73 -12.04
C ARG A 162 5.03 36.61 -12.85
N LEU A 163 3.89 36.10 -12.40
CA LEU A 163 3.14 35.05 -13.08
C LEU A 163 1.63 35.24 -12.89
N VAL A 164 0.84 35.10 -13.95
CA VAL A 164 -0.63 35.10 -13.85
C VAL A 164 -1.12 33.67 -13.57
N THR A 165 -1.94 33.51 -12.52
CA THR A 165 -2.48 32.22 -12.08
C THR A 165 -4.02 32.16 -12.16
N PRO A 166 -4.62 30.99 -12.40
CA PRO A 166 -3.97 29.71 -12.69
C PRO A 166 -3.32 29.71 -14.08
N VAL A 167 -2.24 28.95 -14.22
CA VAL A 167 -1.61 28.71 -15.53
C VAL A 167 -2.41 27.61 -16.22
N LEU A 168 -3.22 28.00 -17.21
CA LEU A 168 -3.99 27.09 -18.06
C LEU A 168 -3.14 26.68 -19.27
N GLU A 169 -2.29 25.67 -19.09
CA GLU A 169 -1.44 25.16 -20.17
C GLU A 169 -2.28 24.59 -21.30
N LYS A 170 -2.08 25.12 -22.52
CA LYS A 170 -2.61 24.53 -23.75
C LYS A 170 -1.68 23.39 -24.15
N ARG A 171 -2.11 22.17 -23.91
CA ARG A 171 -1.36 20.97 -24.30
C ARG A 171 -2.00 20.36 -25.53
N GLU A 172 -1.19 20.20 -26.56
CA GLU A 172 -1.59 19.51 -27.77
C GLU A 172 -0.93 18.15 -27.82
N MET A 173 -1.72 17.13 -28.17
CA MET A 173 -1.23 15.78 -28.31
C MET A 173 -1.73 15.18 -29.62
N LYS A 174 -0.84 14.42 -30.25
CA LYS A 174 -1.11 13.69 -31.49
C LYS A 174 -1.25 12.21 -31.16
N LEU A 175 -2.35 11.62 -31.59
CA LEU A 175 -2.63 10.20 -31.51
C LEU A 175 -2.49 9.56 -32.90
N SER A 176 -1.72 8.48 -32.99
CA SER A 176 -1.65 7.60 -34.15
C SER A 176 -2.81 6.61 -34.14
N VAL A 177 -3.64 6.65 -35.19
CA VAL A 177 -4.78 5.73 -35.34
C VAL A 177 -4.33 4.28 -35.54
N PRO A 178 -3.29 3.98 -36.35
CA PRO A 178 -2.74 2.63 -36.44
C PRO A 178 -2.27 2.07 -35.10
N LYS A 179 -1.59 2.89 -34.27
CA LYS A 179 -1.14 2.46 -32.94
C LYS A 179 -2.32 2.22 -32.00
N CYS A 180 -3.32 3.12 -32.01
CA CYS A 180 -4.56 2.95 -31.26
C CYS A 180 -5.25 1.63 -31.60
N ASN A 181 -5.46 1.37 -32.89
CA ASN A 181 -6.07 0.13 -33.38
C ASN A 181 -5.24 -1.11 -33.03
N SER A 182 -3.92 -1.04 -33.18
CA SER A 182 -3.03 -2.15 -32.84
C SER A 182 -3.05 -2.49 -31.35
N LEU A 183 -3.15 -1.49 -30.47
CA LEU A 183 -3.17 -1.73 -29.03
C LEU A 183 -4.55 -2.22 -28.55
N LEU A 184 -5.62 -1.72 -29.17
CA LEU A 184 -6.99 -2.05 -28.82
C LEU A 184 -7.54 -3.29 -29.53
N GLY A 185 -6.88 -3.79 -30.58
CA GLY A 185 -7.43 -4.85 -31.44
C GLY A 185 -8.66 -4.41 -32.23
N LEU A 186 -8.76 -3.11 -32.55
CA LEU A 186 -9.89 -2.53 -33.28
C LEU A 186 -9.48 -2.09 -34.69
N SER A 187 -10.45 -1.69 -35.51
CA SER A 187 -10.24 -1.13 -36.85
C SER A 187 -10.98 0.19 -37.03
N LEU A 188 -10.79 1.12 -36.08
CA LEU A 188 -11.42 2.43 -36.09
C LEU A 188 -10.77 3.35 -37.14
N SER A 189 -11.58 4.15 -37.82
CA SER A 189 -11.12 5.26 -38.64
C SER A 189 -10.72 6.47 -37.78
N ALA A 190 -9.91 7.39 -38.34
CA ALA A 190 -9.53 8.62 -37.64
C ALA A 190 -10.72 9.48 -37.20
N ARG A 191 -11.84 9.44 -37.95
CA ARG A 191 -13.08 10.15 -37.60
C ARG A 191 -13.80 9.52 -36.42
N GLU A 192 -13.84 8.19 -36.35
CA GLU A 192 -14.41 7.48 -35.20
C GLU A 192 -13.59 7.74 -33.94
N VAL A 193 -12.26 7.64 -34.03
CA VAL A 193 -11.34 7.98 -32.92
C VAL A 193 -11.55 9.41 -32.44
N ALA A 194 -11.62 10.38 -33.37
CA ALA A 194 -11.88 11.77 -33.01
C ALA A 194 -13.24 11.99 -32.34
N SER A 195 -14.28 11.28 -32.79
CA SER A 195 -15.63 11.33 -32.18
C SER A 195 -15.62 10.77 -30.76
N LEU A 196 -14.96 9.62 -30.55
CA LEU A 196 -14.81 8.99 -29.23
C LEU A 196 -14.06 9.90 -28.26
N LEU A 197 -12.94 10.49 -28.68
CA LEU A 197 -12.18 11.43 -27.86
C LEU A 197 -12.95 12.73 -27.62
N GLY A 198 -13.75 13.19 -28.58
CA GLY A 198 -14.67 14.31 -28.36
C GLY A 198 -15.64 14.05 -27.21
N ARG A 199 -16.18 12.82 -27.09
CA ARG A 199 -17.05 12.41 -25.96
C ARG A 199 -16.32 12.40 -24.61
N MET A 200 -15.01 12.21 -24.61
CA MET A 200 -14.14 12.26 -23.42
C MET A 200 -13.67 13.69 -23.06
N GLY A 201 -14.20 14.71 -23.76
CA GLY A 201 -13.95 16.12 -23.45
C GLY A 201 -12.74 16.73 -24.14
N TYR A 202 -12.10 16.03 -25.08
CA TYR A 202 -10.99 16.60 -25.87
C TYR A 202 -11.48 17.55 -26.96
N GLY A 203 -10.74 18.64 -27.15
CA GLY A 203 -10.97 19.53 -28.30
C GLY A 203 -10.23 19.02 -29.52
N VAL A 204 -10.93 18.41 -30.49
CA VAL A 204 -10.31 17.94 -31.74
C VAL A 204 -9.81 19.13 -32.57
N ARG A 205 -8.48 19.20 -32.78
CA ARG A 205 -7.82 20.25 -33.57
C ARG A 205 -7.73 19.86 -35.05
N GLU A 206 -7.32 18.63 -35.34
CA GLU A 206 -7.09 18.15 -36.70
C GLU A 206 -7.37 16.65 -36.80
N VAL A 207 -7.98 16.23 -37.91
CA VAL A 207 -8.20 14.82 -38.25
C VAL A 207 -7.50 14.54 -39.57
N GLY A 208 -6.38 13.82 -39.50
CA GLY A 208 -5.65 13.34 -40.67
C GLY A 208 -6.17 11.97 -41.13
N LYS A 209 -5.45 11.36 -42.09
CA LYS A 209 -5.77 10.00 -42.56
C LYS A 209 -5.50 8.95 -41.46
N ASP A 210 -4.33 9.05 -40.82
CA ASP A 210 -3.83 8.03 -39.87
C ASP A 210 -3.52 8.63 -38.48
N PHE A 211 -4.01 9.84 -38.19
CA PHE A 211 -3.78 10.50 -36.90
C PHE A 211 -4.90 11.47 -36.52
N VAL A 212 -4.98 11.79 -35.23
CA VAL A 212 -5.84 12.86 -34.67
C VAL A 212 -4.98 13.76 -33.78
N VAL A 213 -5.12 15.08 -33.93
CA VAL A 213 -4.49 16.07 -33.03
C VAL A 213 -5.57 16.65 -32.11
N LEU A 214 -5.30 16.64 -30.81
CA LEU A 214 -6.25 17.00 -29.75
C LEU A 214 -5.66 18.11 -28.89
N ASN A 215 -6.52 18.99 -28.42
CA ASN A 215 -6.26 19.87 -27.29
C ASN A 215 -6.70 19.14 -26.02
N VAL A 216 -5.72 18.86 -25.16
CA VAL A 216 -5.97 18.28 -23.83
C VAL A 216 -6.47 19.40 -22.92
N PRO A 217 -7.66 19.27 -22.31
CA PRO A 217 -8.16 20.26 -21.38
C PRO A 217 -7.19 20.47 -20.21
N PRO A 218 -7.03 21.70 -19.69
CA PRO A 218 -6.06 21.98 -18.64
C PRO A 218 -6.34 21.24 -17.33
N TYR A 219 -7.60 20.83 -17.10
CA TYR A 219 -8.00 20.02 -15.95
C TYR A 219 -7.68 18.52 -16.09
N ARG A 220 -7.34 18.02 -17.28
CA ARG A 220 -6.97 16.61 -17.51
C ARG A 220 -5.49 16.36 -17.19
N THR A 221 -5.12 16.44 -15.92
CA THR A 221 -3.72 16.34 -15.47
C THR A 221 -3.14 14.93 -15.56
N ASP A 222 -4.02 13.94 -15.70
CA ASP A 222 -3.76 12.50 -15.88
C ASP A 222 -3.12 12.18 -17.23
N ILE A 223 -3.34 13.01 -18.26
CA ILE A 223 -2.85 12.75 -19.62
C ILE A 223 -1.39 13.18 -19.76
N LEU A 224 -0.50 12.19 -19.90
CA LEU A 224 0.95 12.34 -19.95
C LEU A 224 1.57 11.72 -21.21
N HIS A 225 0.91 10.72 -21.80
CA HIS A 225 1.39 9.94 -22.92
C HIS A 225 0.26 9.62 -23.91
N GLU A 226 0.62 9.28 -25.14
CA GLU A 226 -0.34 8.89 -26.19
C GLU A 226 -1.23 7.71 -25.77
N VAL A 227 -0.72 6.83 -24.89
CA VAL A 227 -1.47 5.66 -24.39
C VAL A 227 -2.66 6.08 -23.53
N ASP A 228 -2.59 7.19 -22.80
CA ASP A 228 -3.73 7.68 -22.01
C ASP A 228 -4.88 8.16 -22.93
N LEU A 229 -4.55 8.64 -24.14
CA LEU A 229 -5.56 8.92 -25.16
C LEU A 229 -6.16 7.62 -25.71
N ILE A 230 -5.36 6.56 -25.88
CA ILE A 230 -5.84 5.25 -26.34
C ILE A 230 -6.76 4.62 -25.28
N GLU A 231 -6.44 4.79 -23.99
CA GLU A 231 -7.33 4.39 -22.89
C GLU A 231 -8.68 5.11 -22.99
N ASP A 232 -8.68 6.43 -23.17
CA ASP A 232 -9.91 7.19 -23.33
C ASP A 232 -10.72 6.79 -24.58
N VAL A 233 -10.06 6.38 -25.67
CA VAL A 233 -10.74 5.77 -26.83
C VAL A 233 -11.43 4.48 -26.41
N ALA A 234 -10.77 3.62 -25.63
CA ALA A 234 -11.34 2.35 -25.16
C ALA A 234 -12.54 2.58 -24.23
N ILE A 235 -12.43 3.52 -23.29
CA ILE A 235 -13.52 3.89 -22.38
C ILE A 235 -14.73 4.41 -23.18
N ALA A 236 -14.49 5.33 -24.12
CA ALA A 236 -15.57 5.90 -24.93
C ALA A 236 -16.20 4.88 -25.90
N TYR A 237 -15.40 3.92 -26.39
CA TYR A 237 -15.85 2.80 -27.19
C TYR A 237 -16.72 1.84 -26.37
N GLY A 238 -16.42 1.69 -25.08
CA GLY A 238 -17.10 0.77 -24.17
C GLY A 238 -16.38 -0.58 -24.14
N TYR A 239 -15.85 -0.96 -22.97
CA TYR A 239 -15.12 -2.22 -22.81
C TYR A 239 -15.96 -3.46 -23.14
N GLU A 240 -17.27 -3.36 -22.98
CA GLU A 240 -18.24 -4.40 -23.31
C GLU A 240 -18.33 -4.71 -24.80
N ASN A 241 -17.86 -3.80 -25.67
CA ASN A 241 -17.91 -3.96 -27.12
C ASN A 241 -16.69 -4.69 -27.69
N PHE A 242 -15.66 -4.96 -26.87
CA PHE A 242 -14.50 -5.72 -27.29
C PHE A 242 -14.85 -7.21 -27.34
N VAL A 243 -14.50 -7.86 -28.45
CA VAL A 243 -14.61 -9.32 -28.58
C VAL A 243 -13.38 -9.94 -27.93
N PRO A 244 -13.52 -10.78 -26.89
CA PRO A 244 -12.38 -11.44 -26.28
C PRO A 244 -11.71 -12.40 -27.27
N GLU A 245 -10.39 -12.32 -27.38
CA GLU A 245 -9.58 -13.22 -28.21
C GLU A 245 -8.55 -13.92 -27.32
N LEU A 246 -8.29 -15.20 -27.60
CA LEU A 246 -7.17 -15.90 -26.97
C LEU A 246 -5.86 -15.38 -27.57
N PRO A 247 -4.88 -15.00 -26.73
CA PRO A 247 -3.60 -14.53 -27.24
C PRO A 247 -2.93 -15.68 -28.02
N ASN A 248 -2.45 -15.39 -29.22
CA ASN A 248 -1.73 -16.35 -30.05
C ASN A 248 -0.28 -16.51 -29.55
N LEU A 249 -0.14 -17.15 -28.39
CA LEU A 249 1.15 -17.42 -27.75
C LEU A 249 1.45 -18.92 -27.82
N ALA A 250 2.49 -19.28 -28.57
CA ALA A 250 3.00 -20.64 -28.61
C ALA A 250 4.04 -20.84 -27.49
N THR A 251 3.59 -21.11 -26.28
CA THR A 251 4.45 -21.33 -25.11
C THR A 251 4.10 -22.63 -24.38
N ILE A 252 5.10 -23.34 -23.87
CA ILE A 252 4.93 -24.50 -22.99
C ILE A 252 5.24 -24.04 -21.56
N GLY A 253 4.24 -24.07 -20.69
CA GLY A 253 4.44 -23.87 -19.26
C GLY A 253 5.04 -25.11 -18.59
N GLY A 254 5.72 -24.91 -17.47
CA GLY A 254 6.23 -25.99 -16.63
C GLY A 254 6.11 -25.63 -15.17
N GLU A 255 5.79 -26.62 -14.34
CA GLU A 255 5.79 -26.46 -12.90
C GLU A 255 7.23 -26.40 -12.38
N LEU A 256 7.50 -25.50 -11.43
CA LEU A 256 8.78 -25.47 -10.75
C LEU A 256 8.99 -26.80 -10.02
N GLU A 257 10.20 -27.34 -10.11
CA GLU A 257 10.47 -28.67 -9.59
C GLU A 257 10.26 -28.78 -8.07
N ILE A 258 10.54 -27.71 -7.32
CA ILE A 258 10.26 -27.65 -5.88
C ILE A 258 8.76 -27.77 -5.59
N GLU A 259 7.89 -27.24 -6.45
CA GLU A 259 6.42 -27.36 -6.30
C GLU A 259 5.97 -28.79 -6.61
N ARG A 260 6.50 -29.40 -7.68
CA ARG A 260 6.26 -30.82 -7.98
C ARG A 260 6.68 -31.72 -6.82
N PHE A 261 7.89 -31.51 -6.32
CA PHE A 261 8.45 -32.27 -5.20
C PHE A 261 7.63 -32.08 -3.92
N SER A 262 7.24 -30.84 -3.63
CA SER A 262 6.37 -30.51 -2.49
C SER A 262 5.00 -31.18 -2.60
N SER A 263 4.40 -31.19 -3.80
CA SER A 263 3.12 -31.85 -4.05
C SER A 263 3.20 -33.35 -3.81
N SER A 264 4.27 -34.02 -4.26
CA SER A 264 4.47 -35.44 -3.97
C SER A 264 4.67 -35.72 -2.47
N LEU A 265 5.43 -34.88 -1.76
CA LEU A 265 5.59 -35.01 -0.31
C LEU A 265 4.28 -34.81 0.44
N ARG A 266 3.46 -33.85 0.02
CA ARG A 266 2.15 -33.58 0.62
C ARG A 266 1.26 -34.82 0.55
N GLU A 267 1.13 -35.43 -0.64
CA GLU A 267 0.33 -36.66 -0.82
C GLU A 267 0.85 -37.81 0.06
N LEU A 268 2.17 -37.95 0.17
CA LEU A 268 2.80 -38.96 1.02
C LEU A 268 2.44 -38.77 2.49
N VAL A 269 2.54 -37.55 3.00
CA VAL A 269 2.26 -37.22 4.40
C VAL A 269 0.77 -37.33 4.72
N ILE A 270 -0.12 -36.96 3.78
CA ILE A 270 -1.56 -37.24 3.87
C ILE A 270 -1.81 -38.74 3.96
N GLY A 271 -1.10 -39.55 3.16
CA GLY A 271 -1.17 -41.01 3.21
C GLY A 271 -0.74 -41.63 4.54
N LEU A 272 0.11 -40.94 5.31
CA LEU A 272 0.49 -41.33 6.69
C LEU A 272 -0.58 -40.94 7.74
N GLY A 273 -1.68 -40.33 7.33
CA GLY A 273 -2.80 -39.96 8.21
C GLY A 273 -2.66 -38.59 8.86
N TYR A 274 -1.81 -37.72 8.32
CA TYR A 274 -1.68 -36.34 8.79
C TYR A 274 -2.64 -35.40 8.05
N GLN A 275 -3.16 -34.41 8.78
CA GLN A 275 -3.95 -33.30 8.24
C GLN A 275 -3.04 -32.10 7.92
N GLU A 276 -3.06 -31.61 6.68
CA GLU A 276 -2.32 -30.39 6.33
C GLU A 276 -2.97 -29.17 6.99
N VAL A 277 -2.15 -28.30 7.56
CA VAL A 277 -2.52 -26.99 8.08
C VAL A 277 -1.72 -25.91 7.36
N MET A 278 -2.32 -24.73 7.21
CA MET A 278 -1.66 -23.56 6.62
C MET A 278 -1.61 -22.45 7.65
N LEU A 279 -0.40 -22.06 8.05
CA LEU A 279 -0.20 -21.04 9.07
C LEU A 279 0.40 -19.77 8.46
N PRO A 280 0.15 -18.59 9.07
CA PRO A 280 0.75 -17.36 8.59
C PRO A 280 2.29 -17.44 8.58
N ILE A 281 2.90 -16.85 7.55
CA ILE A 281 4.37 -16.67 7.49
C ILE A 281 4.86 -15.66 8.54
N LEU A 282 3.99 -14.71 8.91
CA LEU A 282 4.23 -13.78 9.99
C LEU A 282 4.03 -14.48 11.34
N SER A 283 4.96 -14.25 12.24
CA SER A 283 4.97 -14.78 13.59
C SER A 283 5.34 -13.67 14.57
N SER A 284 5.47 -14.04 15.84
CA SER A 284 6.01 -13.16 16.88
C SER A 284 7.42 -13.61 17.24
N ARG A 285 8.32 -12.65 17.44
CA ARG A 285 9.68 -12.88 17.94
C ARG A 285 9.68 -13.78 19.17
N GLU A 286 8.80 -13.52 20.13
CA GLU A 286 8.66 -14.31 21.36
C GLU A 286 8.48 -15.81 21.09
N LYS A 287 7.53 -16.18 20.21
CA LYS A 287 7.29 -17.59 19.86
C LYS A 287 8.45 -18.23 19.11
N GLN A 288 9.10 -17.49 18.22
CA GLN A 288 10.22 -18.01 17.44
C GLN A 288 11.45 -18.24 18.33
N GLU A 289 11.80 -17.26 19.18
CA GLU A 289 12.96 -17.35 20.10
C GLU A 289 12.80 -18.44 21.17
N LYS A 290 11.57 -18.77 21.59
CA LYS A 290 11.30 -19.90 22.49
C LYS A 290 11.62 -21.26 21.87
N PHE A 291 11.55 -21.36 20.54
CA PHE A 291 11.70 -22.60 19.78
C PHE A 291 13.06 -22.74 19.08
N ALA A 292 13.91 -21.74 19.11
CA ALA A 292 15.27 -21.89 18.63
C ALA A 292 16.11 -20.74 19.20
N ALA A 293 17.38 -21.02 19.48
CA ALA A 293 18.36 -19.94 19.55
C ALA A 293 18.52 -19.38 18.13
N ILE A 294 17.70 -18.39 17.78
CA ILE A 294 17.67 -17.84 16.43
C ILE A 294 18.65 -16.68 16.37
N GLU A 295 19.74 -16.88 15.64
CA GLU A 295 20.50 -15.78 15.07
C GLU A 295 19.86 -15.38 13.72
N GLY A 296 19.64 -14.09 13.48
CA GLY A 296 19.15 -13.59 12.19
C GLY A 296 17.63 -13.65 11.97
N LEU A 297 16.82 -13.22 12.94
CA LEU A 297 15.38 -13.07 12.77
C LEU A 297 15.02 -11.81 11.97
N VAL A 298 14.23 -11.94 10.91
CA VAL A 298 13.75 -10.81 10.10
C VAL A 298 12.51 -10.19 10.76
N THR A 299 12.59 -8.92 11.14
CA THR A 299 11.50 -8.20 11.83
C THR A 299 10.91 -7.04 11.04
N LEU A 300 9.63 -6.78 11.26
CA LEU A 300 8.91 -5.68 10.62
C LEU A 300 9.22 -4.37 11.33
N ALA A 301 9.48 -3.30 10.56
CA ALA A 301 9.75 -1.97 11.13
C ALA A 301 8.52 -1.35 11.80
N ASN A 302 7.33 -1.55 11.23
CA ASN A 302 6.06 -1.02 11.72
C ASN A 302 4.98 -2.13 11.73
N PRO A 303 5.08 -3.10 12.65
CA PRO A 303 4.10 -4.19 12.71
C PRO A 303 2.74 -3.69 13.20
N VAL A 304 1.67 -4.20 12.60
CA VAL A 304 0.30 -3.90 13.02
C VAL A 304 -0.04 -4.49 14.40
N SER A 305 0.69 -5.51 14.84
CA SER A 305 0.53 -6.18 16.13
C SER A 305 1.81 -6.92 16.52
N LYS A 306 2.05 -7.09 17.83
CA LYS A 306 3.15 -7.92 18.37
C LYS A 306 3.03 -9.41 18.00
N LEU A 307 1.83 -9.86 17.65
CA LEU A 307 1.61 -11.24 17.17
C LEU A 307 2.24 -11.50 15.80
N TYR A 308 2.56 -10.44 15.05
CA TYR A 308 3.03 -10.48 13.66
C TYR A 308 4.19 -9.49 13.46
N ASP A 309 5.20 -9.55 14.34
CA ASP A 309 6.35 -8.64 14.35
C ASP A 309 7.61 -9.22 13.67
N CYS A 310 7.59 -10.50 13.28
CA CYS A 310 8.68 -11.14 12.55
C CYS A 310 8.21 -12.13 11.48
N LEU A 311 9.12 -12.53 10.59
CA LEU A 311 8.94 -13.68 9.72
C LEU A 311 9.35 -14.96 10.45
N ARG A 312 8.66 -16.06 10.19
CA ARG A 312 9.00 -17.37 10.77
C ARG A 312 10.28 -17.93 10.15
N VAL A 313 11.13 -18.52 10.99
CA VAL A 313 12.34 -19.26 10.57
C VAL A 313 12.17 -20.78 10.70
N SER A 314 11.14 -21.19 11.44
CA SER A 314 10.68 -22.57 11.62
C SER A 314 9.16 -22.62 11.60
N LEU A 315 8.62 -23.77 11.17
CA LEU A 315 7.19 -24.09 11.17
C LEU A 315 6.73 -24.68 12.51
N LEU A 316 7.65 -25.27 13.28
CA LEU A 316 7.36 -25.91 14.58
C LEU A 316 6.60 -25.01 15.57
N PRO A 317 6.96 -23.71 15.78
CA PRO A 317 6.23 -22.85 16.70
C PRO A 317 4.77 -22.64 16.30
N GLY A 318 4.52 -22.63 14.98
CA GLY A 318 3.20 -22.54 14.40
C GLY A 318 2.37 -23.78 14.69
N LEU A 319 2.92 -24.96 14.41
CA LEU A 319 2.24 -26.23 14.66
C LEU A 319 1.90 -26.43 16.14
N LEU A 320 2.81 -26.09 17.06
CA LEU A 320 2.50 -26.19 18.49
C LEU A 320 1.43 -25.18 18.90
N GLY A 321 1.46 -23.96 18.35
CA GLY A 321 0.40 -22.98 18.54
C GLY A 321 -0.96 -23.46 18.02
N PHE A 322 -0.98 -24.19 16.91
CA PHE A 322 -2.20 -24.80 16.37
C PHE A 322 -2.74 -25.88 17.31
N LEU A 323 -1.90 -26.78 17.80
CA LEU A 323 -2.29 -27.81 18.77
C LEU A 323 -2.84 -27.18 20.07
N ALA A 324 -2.21 -26.11 20.56
CA ALA A 324 -2.66 -25.40 21.76
C ALA A 324 -4.08 -24.82 21.61
N LEU A 325 -4.40 -24.25 20.43
CA LEU A 325 -5.74 -23.75 20.12
C LEU A 325 -6.78 -24.89 20.00
N ASN A 326 -6.34 -26.07 19.59
CA ASN A 326 -7.19 -27.23 19.32
C ASN A 326 -7.10 -28.32 20.40
N LYS A 327 -6.55 -28.02 21.59
CA LYS A 327 -6.39 -28.97 22.70
C LYS A 327 -7.69 -29.60 23.23
N HIS A 328 -8.83 -29.02 22.85
CA HIS A 328 -10.17 -29.50 23.22
C HIS A 328 -10.74 -30.54 22.23
N LEU A 329 -10.08 -30.76 21.10
CA LEU A 329 -10.45 -31.78 20.12
C LEU A 329 -9.94 -33.16 20.52
N GLU A 330 -10.52 -34.20 19.91
CA GLU A 330 -10.15 -35.59 20.15
C GLU A 330 -8.70 -35.88 19.76
N LEU A 331 -8.06 -36.76 20.53
CA LEU A 331 -6.75 -37.31 20.25
C LEU A 331 -6.90 -38.66 19.50
N PRO A 332 -5.91 -39.07 18.68
CA PRO A 332 -4.67 -38.35 18.36
C PRO A 332 -4.89 -37.22 17.35
N GLN A 333 -4.15 -36.11 17.51
CA GLN A 333 -4.08 -35.05 16.50
C GLN A 333 -2.75 -35.17 15.73
N ARG A 334 -2.84 -35.43 14.43
CA ARG A 334 -1.69 -35.53 13.51
C ARG A 334 -1.78 -34.43 12.47
N ILE A 335 -0.92 -33.42 12.57
CA ILE A 335 -0.93 -32.26 11.67
C ILE A 335 0.43 -32.04 11.02
N PHE A 336 0.42 -31.47 9.82
CA PHE A 336 1.65 -31.07 9.15
C PHE A 336 1.49 -29.75 8.42
N GLU A 337 2.60 -29.06 8.21
CA GLU A 337 2.68 -27.93 7.30
C GLU A 337 3.84 -28.12 6.35
N LEU A 338 3.59 -27.93 5.06
CA LEU A 338 4.63 -27.78 4.05
C LEU A 338 4.61 -26.35 3.55
N GLY A 339 5.57 -25.55 3.99
CA GLY A 339 5.55 -24.12 3.77
C GLY A 339 6.93 -23.46 3.84
N ASP A 340 6.96 -22.20 3.44
CA ASP A 340 8.19 -21.43 3.39
C ASP A 340 8.51 -20.78 4.75
N VAL A 341 9.79 -20.76 5.05
CA VAL A 341 10.40 -19.97 6.13
C VAL A 341 11.43 -19.02 5.54
N VAL A 342 11.75 -17.95 6.26
CA VAL A 342 12.73 -16.95 5.80
C VAL A 342 13.96 -17.03 6.67
N VAL A 343 15.13 -17.16 6.04
CA VAL A 343 16.43 -17.17 6.73
C VAL A 343 17.29 -16.03 6.22
N VAL A 344 18.12 -15.46 7.09
CA VAL A 344 19.08 -14.42 6.70
C VAL A 344 20.20 -15.04 5.87
N ASP A 345 20.52 -14.40 4.76
CA ASP A 345 21.64 -14.73 3.89
C ASP A 345 22.22 -13.45 3.30
N GLU A 346 23.33 -12.98 3.88
CA GLU A 346 24.00 -11.73 3.48
C GLU A 346 24.53 -11.74 2.03
N LYS A 347 24.52 -12.90 1.35
CA LYS A 347 24.94 -13.01 -0.06
C LYS A 347 23.80 -12.70 -1.04
N GLU A 348 22.55 -12.80 -0.59
CA GLU A 348 21.38 -12.49 -1.40
C GLU A 348 21.13 -10.97 -1.48
N GLU A 349 20.55 -10.51 -2.59
CA GLU A 349 20.27 -9.06 -2.79
C GLU A 349 19.37 -8.49 -1.69
N THR A 350 18.38 -9.26 -1.25
CA THR A 350 17.47 -8.87 -0.16
C THR A 350 18.03 -9.22 1.23
N ARG A 351 19.24 -9.79 1.30
CA ARG A 351 19.89 -10.34 2.51
C ARG A 351 19.10 -11.45 3.19
N THR A 352 18.16 -12.06 2.47
CA THR A 352 17.28 -13.11 2.97
C THR A 352 17.02 -14.12 1.86
N ARG A 353 16.77 -15.36 2.22
CA ARG A 353 16.31 -16.40 1.29
C ARG A 353 15.11 -17.15 1.88
N SER A 354 14.21 -17.55 1.00
CA SER A 354 13.11 -18.45 1.35
C SER A 354 13.59 -19.89 1.30
N VAL A 355 13.26 -20.67 2.33
CA VAL A 355 13.55 -22.10 2.42
C VAL A 355 12.24 -22.83 2.63
N ARG A 356 11.99 -23.87 1.83
CA ARG A 356 10.80 -24.69 1.99
C ARG A 356 11.05 -25.77 3.02
N LYS A 357 10.14 -25.91 3.96
CA LYS A 357 10.22 -26.90 5.02
C LYS A 357 8.94 -27.72 5.09
N LEU A 358 9.08 -28.95 5.57
CA LEU A 358 8.01 -29.84 5.97
C LEU A 358 8.11 -30.03 7.47
N ALA A 359 7.08 -29.67 8.22
CA ALA A 359 7.01 -29.94 9.64
C ALA A 359 5.81 -30.83 9.97
N LEU A 360 6.03 -31.76 10.89
CA LEU A 360 5.07 -32.75 11.37
C LEU A 360 4.89 -32.54 12.87
N ALA A 361 3.66 -32.71 13.37
CA ALA A 361 3.38 -32.79 14.79
C ALA A 361 2.31 -33.83 15.08
N THR A 362 2.61 -34.75 16.01
CA THR A 362 1.64 -35.71 16.54
C THR A 362 1.47 -35.46 18.03
N CYS A 363 0.23 -35.28 18.46
CA CYS A 363 -0.19 -35.03 19.82
C CYS A 363 -1.13 -36.16 20.24
N ASP A 364 -0.75 -36.93 21.25
CA ASP A 364 -1.55 -38.04 21.79
C ASP A 364 -1.18 -38.32 23.24
N SER A 365 -2.07 -39.01 23.95
CA SER A 365 -1.88 -39.43 25.35
C SER A 365 -0.77 -40.47 25.54
N ASP A 366 -0.47 -41.25 24.51
CA ASP A 366 0.56 -42.30 24.51
C ASP A 366 1.37 -42.23 23.21
N VAL A 367 2.21 -41.20 23.09
CA VAL A 367 3.13 -41.04 21.95
C VAL A 367 4.57 -40.84 22.43
N GLY A 368 5.48 -41.63 21.86
CA GLY A 368 6.92 -41.53 22.07
C GLY A 368 7.69 -41.22 20.77
N TYR A 369 8.99 -40.98 20.92
CA TYR A 369 9.93 -40.67 19.85
C TYR A 369 9.83 -41.62 18.64
N GLU A 370 9.54 -42.89 18.87
CA GLU A 370 9.39 -43.91 17.84
C GLU A 370 8.29 -43.60 16.81
N ALA A 371 7.22 -42.90 17.21
CA ALA A 371 6.13 -42.55 16.30
C ALA A 371 6.61 -41.58 15.23
N ILE A 372 7.27 -40.48 15.64
CA ILE A 372 7.80 -39.51 14.68
C ILE A 372 8.98 -40.06 13.89
N ALA A 373 9.82 -40.89 14.52
CA ALA A 373 10.92 -41.55 13.84
C ALA A 373 10.42 -42.48 12.72
N SER A 374 9.35 -43.24 12.97
CA SER A 374 8.73 -44.10 11.96
C SER A 374 8.12 -43.30 10.80
N ASP A 375 7.49 -42.16 11.08
CA ASP A 375 6.92 -41.30 10.03
C ASP A 375 8.01 -40.67 9.17
N VAL A 376 9.08 -40.17 9.79
CA VAL A 376 10.26 -39.63 9.07
C VAL A 376 10.95 -40.72 8.25
N ASP A 377 11.09 -41.93 8.80
CA ASP A 377 11.65 -43.08 8.08
C ASP A 377 10.80 -43.44 6.85
N ALA A 378 9.47 -43.47 7.00
CA ALA A 378 8.56 -43.72 5.89
C ALA A 378 8.72 -42.64 4.79
N ILE A 379 8.84 -41.36 5.17
CA ILE A 379 9.05 -40.26 4.23
C ILE A 379 10.37 -40.42 3.48
N LEU A 380 11.48 -40.56 4.19
CA LEU A 380 12.81 -40.62 3.57
C LEU A 380 13.01 -41.91 2.78
N SER A 381 12.47 -43.04 3.24
CA SER A 381 12.49 -44.31 2.51
C SER A 381 11.68 -44.25 1.21
N SER A 382 10.52 -43.57 1.21
CA SER A 382 9.74 -43.36 -0.02
C SER A 382 10.46 -42.49 -1.05
N LEU A 383 11.40 -41.65 -0.59
CA LEU A 383 12.29 -40.86 -1.44
C LEU A 383 13.58 -41.61 -1.79
N GLU A 384 13.71 -42.89 -1.40
CA GLU A 384 14.91 -43.71 -1.57
C GLU A 384 16.18 -43.10 -0.94
N MET A 385 16.01 -42.30 0.11
CA MET A 385 17.10 -41.57 0.77
C MET A 385 17.73 -42.38 1.90
N ARG A 386 19.04 -42.64 1.80
CA ARG A 386 19.82 -43.14 2.94
C ARG A 386 20.17 -42.01 3.89
N TYR A 387 19.70 -42.12 5.13
CA TYR A 387 19.93 -41.12 6.17
C TYR A 387 20.60 -41.71 7.41
N ARG A 388 21.11 -40.84 8.28
CA ARG A 388 21.60 -41.18 9.62
C ARG A 388 20.94 -40.27 10.64
N LEU A 389 20.67 -40.84 11.80
CA LEU A 389 20.22 -40.11 12.99
C LEU A 389 21.41 -39.91 13.92
N LEU A 390 21.72 -38.66 14.23
CA LEU A 390 22.75 -38.31 15.20
C LEU A 390 22.08 -37.71 16.44
N PRO A 391 22.46 -38.13 17.66
CA PRO A 391 21.97 -37.48 18.88
C PRO A 391 22.24 -35.97 18.86
N CYS A 392 21.22 -35.17 19.16
CA CYS A 392 21.33 -33.71 19.28
C CYS A 392 20.95 -33.23 20.68
N GLU A 393 21.51 -32.07 21.04
CA GLU A 393 20.93 -31.24 22.10
C GLU A 393 20.17 -30.09 21.44
N ASN A 394 18.88 -29.98 21.77
CA ASN A 394 18.00 -28.92 21.32
C ASN A 394 17.01 -28.64 22.45
N ALA A 395 16.92 -27.37 22.89
CA ALA A 395 16.11 -26.98 24.05
C ALA A 395 14.61 -27.30 23.89
N ASN A 396 14.12 -27.38 22.65
CA ASN A 396 12.73 -27.68 22.33
C ASN A 396 12.34 -29.12 22.66
N PHE A 397 13.31 -30.02 22.71
CA PHE A 397 13.09 -31.44 22.83
C PHE A 397 13.65 -31.97 24.16
N ILE A 398 13.11 -33.09 24.62
CA ILE A 398 13.62 -33.78 25.80
C ILE A 398 15.05 -34.23 25.55
N ARG A 399 15.94 -33.96 26.51
CA ARG A 399 17.35 -34.36 26.42
C ARG A 399 17.48 -35.87 26.21
N GLY A 400 18.20 -36.28 25.17
CA GLY A 400 18.36 -37.69 24.79
C GLY A 400 17.20 -38.27 23.97
N ARG A 401 16.15 -37.49 23.70
CA ARG A 401 15.01 -37.84 22.83
C ARG A 401 14.88 -36.85 21.67
N CYS A 402 16.03 -36.47 21.10
CA CYS A 402 16.23 -35.59 19.95
C CYS A 402 17.21 -36.26 18.99
N ALA A 403 16.92 -36.22 17.69
CA ALA A 403 17.88 -36.60 16.66
C ALA A 403 17.96 -35.57 15.53
N GLU A 404 19.19 -35.24 15.14
CA GLU A 404 19.50 -34.54 13.90
C GLU A 404 19.45 -35.55 12.75
N ILE A 405 18.76 -35.17 11.69
CA ILE A 405 18.55 -36.01 10.52
C ILE A 405 19.55 -35.59 9.45
N ARG A 406 20.44 -36.50 9.04
CA ARG A 406 21.47 -36.22 8.04
C ARG A 406 21.39 -37.11 6.81
N VAL A 407 21.49 -36.49 5.63
CA VAL A 407 21.60 -37.16 4.31
C VAL A 407 22.90 -36.70 3.65
N LYS A 408 23.70 -37.63 3.11
CA LYS A 408 25.02 -37.34 2.49
C LYS A 408 25.97 -36.44 3.33
N ASN A 409 25.93 -36.56 4.68
CA ASN A 409 26.61 -35.72 5.69
C ASN A 409 26.01 -34.33 5.95
N GLU A 410 24.98 -33.92 5.22
CA GLU A 410 24.30 -32.64 5.41
C GLU A 410 23.13 -32.76 6.37
N SER A 411 22.96 -31.75 7.22
CA SER A 411 21.79 -31.61 8.10
C SER A 411 20.57 -31.21 7.27
N ILE A 412 19.56 -32.08 7.27
CA ILE A 412 18.29 -31.84 6.57
C ILE A 412 17.13 -31.58 7.53
N GLY A 413 17.33 -31.68 8.84
CA GLY A 413 16.22 -31.53 9.77
C GLY A 413 16.49 -32.06 11.17
N VAL A 414 15.45 -31.99 12.00
CA VAL A 414 15.46 -32.45 13.39
C VAL A 414 14.13 -33.11 13.72
N MET A 415 14.15 -34.08 14.63
CA MET A 415 12.94 -34.66 15.23
C MET A 415 13.14 -34.96 16.70
N GLY A 416 12.05 -34.99 17.47
CA GLY A 416 12.11 -35.35 18.88
C GLY A 416 10.77 -35.26 19.62
N GLU A 417 10.81 -35.64 20.89
CA GLU A 417 9.72 -35.43 21.86
C GLU A 417 9.84 -34.04 22.46
N VAL A 418 8.76 -33.24 22.40
CA VAL A 418 8.76 -31.85 22.86
C VAL A 418 9.00 -31.78 24.37
N ASN A 419 9.83 -30.82 24.79
CA ASN A 419 10.18 -30.59 26.18
C ASN A 419 8.92 -30.22 27.00
N PRO A 420 8.67 -30.86 28.16
CA PRO A 420 7.51 -30.57 29.00
C PRO A 420 7.36 -29.10 29.37
N SER A 421 8.47 -28.39 29.63
CA SER A 421 8.40 -26.94 29.93
C SER A 421 7.82 -26.11 28.79
N LEU A 422 8.09 -26.50 27.54
CA LEU A 422 7.52 -25.85 26.36
C LEU A 422 6.04 -26.23 26.16
N LEU A 423 5.65 -27.45 26.52
CA LEU A 423 4.24 -27.87 26.50
C LEU A 423 3.41 -27.12 27.55
N GLU A 424 3.96 -26.92 28.75
CA GLU A 424 3.35 -26.10 29.82
C GLU A 424 3.12 -24.66 29.36
N ASP A 425 4.11 -24.05 28.70
CA ASP A 425 4.01 -22.70 28.11
C ASP A 425 2.86 -22.55 27.09
N TYR A 426 2.55 -23.64 26.38
CA TYR A 426 1.45 -23.72 25.41
C TYR A 426 0.17 -24.32 26.00
N GLU A 427 0.16 -24.63 27.30
CA GLU A 427 -0.93 -25.27 28.04
C GLU A 427 -1.42 -26.58 27.41
N ILE A 428 -0.47 -27.41 26.93
CA ILE A 428 -0.69 -28.74 26.39
C ILE A 428 -0.28 -29.78 27.44
N TRP A 429 -1.20 -30.66 27.83
CA TRP A 429 -1.02 -31.61 28.95
C TRP A 429 -0.76 -33.05 28.52
N VAL A 430 -0.57 -33.28 27.22
CA VAL A 430 -0.27 -34.59 26.64
C VAL A 430 1.03 -34.52 25.85
N PRO A 431 1.75 -35.65 25.70
CA PRO A 431 2.97 -35.70 24.90
C PRO A 431 2.76 -35.21 23.45
N VAL A 432 3.78 -34.51 22.92
CA VAL A 432 3.84 -34.09 21.52
C VAL A 432 5.19 -34.51 20.96
N VAL A 433 5.16 -35.12 19.77
CA VAL A 433 6.35 -35.40 18.97
C VAL A 433 6.32 -34.59 17.69
N MET A 434 7.48 -34.06 17.29
CA MET A 434 7.56 -33.20 16.11
C MET A 434 8.82 -33.49 15.30
N ALA A 435 8.73 -33.21 14.00
CA ALA A 435 9.86 -33.18 13.09
C ALA A 435 9.78 -31.96 12.18
N GLU A 436 10.94 -31.46 11.75
CA GLU A 436 11.04 -30.45 10.68
C GLU A 436 12.16 -30.85 9.72
N LEU A 437 11.85 -30.88 8.42
CA LEU A 437 12.73 -31.24 7.32
C LEU A 437 12.87 -30.06 6.34
N ASP A 438 14.08 -29.83 5.84
CA ASP A 438 14.42 -28.89 4.78
C ASP A 438 14.13 -29.53 3.42
N VAL A 439 12.96 -29.18 2.86
CA VAL A 439 12.47 -29.70 1.58
C VAL A 439 13.29 -29.16 0.42
N THR A 440 13.79 -27.92 0.53
CA THR A 440 14.68 -27.34 -0.49
C THR A 440 15.93 -28.20 -0.66
N LYS A 441 16.62 -28.54 0.44
CA LYS A 441 17.79 -29.43 0.39
C LYS A 441 17.45 -30.83 -0.08
N LEU A 442 16.34 -31.41 0.40
CA LEU A 442 15.90 -32.73 -0.05
C LEU A 442 15.66 -32.76 -1.57
N CYS A 443 15.01 -31.74 -2.11
CA CYS A 443 14.79 -31.61 -3.55
C CYS A 443 16.13 -31.53 -4.31
N GLU A 444 17.09 -30.74 -3.83
CA GLU A 444 18.43 -30.62 -4.44
C GLU A 444 19.20 -31.95 -4.40
N ILE A 445 19.17 -32.68 -3.28
CA ILE A 445 19.86 -33.95 -3.12
C ILE A 445 19.28 -35.02 -4.04
N THR A 446 17.95 -35.04 -4.23
CA THR A 446 17.26 -36.02 -5.10
C THR A 446 17.65 -35.85 -6.58
N ARG A 447 18.13 -34.67 -6.98
CA ARG A 447 18.62 -34.41 -8.33
C ARG A 447 19.99 -35.04 -8.64
N THR A 448 20.74 -35.43 -7.60
CA THR A 448 22.16 -35.83 -7.69
C THR A 448 22.34 -37.31 -7.39
#